data_AF-P9WL49-F1
#
_entry.id   AF-P9WL49-F1
#
_cell.length_a   1.000
_cell.length_b   1.000
_cell.length_c   1.000
_cell.angle_alpha   90.00
_cell.angle_beta   90.00
_cell.angle_gamma   90.00
#
_symmetry.space_group_name_H-M   'P 1'
#
loop_
_entity.id
_entity.type
_entity.pdbx_description
1 polymer ?
#
loop_
_entity_poly.entity_id
_entity_poly.type
_entity_poly.pdbx_seq_one_letter_code
_entity_poly.pdbx_strand_id
1 'polypeptide(L)'
;MTAVGGSPPTRRCPATEDRAPATVATPSSTDPTASRAVSWWSVHEYVAPTLAAAVEWPMAGTPAWCDLDDTDPVKWAAICDAARHWALRVETCQAASAEASRDVSAAADWPAVSREIQRRRDAYIRRVVV
;
A
#
# COMPACT_ATOMS: atom_id res chain seq x y z
N MET A 1 -30.27 -18.07 58.55
CA MET A 1 -30.68 -17.75 57.16
C MET A 1 -30.64 -16.24 57.01
N THR A 2 -29.47 -15.68 56.69
CA THR A 2 -29.27 -14.23 56.57
C THR A 2 -28.61 -13.99 55.23
N ALA A 3 -29.39 -13.49 54.29
CA ALA A 3 -28.95 -13.11 52.96
C ALA A 3 -28.16 -11.82 53.06
N VAL A 4 -26.83 -11.90 52.93
CA VAL A 4 -25.97 -10.72 52.77
C VAL A 4 -25.97 -10.37 51.29
N GLY A 5 -26.86 -9.45 50.90
CA GLY A 5 -26.91 -8.88 49.57
C GLY A 5 -25.71 -7.95 49.34
N GLY A 6 -24.65 -8.46 48.72
CA GLY A 6 -23.56 -7.64 48.22
C GLY A 6 -23.99 -6.96 46.93
N SER A 7 -24.13 -5.64 46.94
CA SER A 7 -24.34 -4.86 45.71
C SER A 7 -23.13 -5.04 44.78
N PRO A 8 -23.32 -5.41 43.51
CA PRO A 8 -22.20 -5.64 42.59
C PRO A 8 -21.46 -4.33 42.30
N PRO A 9 -20.12 -4.36 42.14
CA PRO A 9 -19.34 -3.18 41.82
C PRO A 9 -19.74 -2.66 40.44
N THR A 10 -20.21 -1.43 40.38
CA THR A 10 -20.36 -0.67 39.15
C THR A 10 -18.96 -0.48 38.56
N ARG A 11 -18.67 -1.19 37.47
CA ARG A 11 -17.49 -0.90 36.65
C ARG A 11 -17.64 0.53 36.14
N ARG A 12 -16.85 1.44 36.70
CA ARG A 12 -16.69 2.78 36.15
C ARG A 12 -16.08 2.61 34.77
N CYS A 13 -16.82 2.93 33.70
CA CYS A 13 -16.21 3.11 32.40
C CYS A 13 -15.12 4.17 32.57
N PRO A 14 -13.84 3.87 32.29
CA PRO A 14 -12.83 4.92 32.27
C PRO A 14 -13.33 5.96 31.27
N ALA A 15 -13.40 7.20 31.75
CA ALA A 15 -13.77 8.35 30.94
C ALA A 15 -12.93 8.28 29.66
N THR A 16 -13.59 8.37 28.51
CA THR A 16 -12.94 8.49 27.21
C THR A 16 -11.93 9.61 27.32
N GLU A 17 -10.66 9.26 27.48
CA GLU A 17 -9.58 10.23 27.40
C GLU A 17 -9.73 10.86 26.03
N ASP A 18 -9.99 12.17 26.06
CA ASP A 18 -10.09 13.07 24.93
C ASP A 18 -8.91 12.76 23.99
N ARG A 19 -9.19 11.96 22.96
CA ARG A 19 -8.18 11.53 22.00
C ARG A 19 -7.82 12.77 21.22
N ALA A 20 -6.83 13.51 21.73
CA ALA A 20 -6.21 14.62 21.03
C ALA A 20 -5.99 14.17 19.57
N PRO A 21 -6.41 14.99 18.59
CA PRO A 21 -6.39 14.58 17.19
C PRO A 21 -4.97 14.16 16.87
N ALA A 22 -4.78 12.88 16.59
CA ALA A 22 -3.53 12.38 16.09
C ALA A 22 -3.17 13.30 14.92
N THR A 23 -2.10 14.07 15.07
CA THR A 23 -1.49 14.78 13.96
C THR A 23 -1.12 13.68 12.98
N VAL A 24 -2.03 13.39 12.05
CA VAL A 24 -1.74 12.51 10.92
C VAL A 24 -0.60 13.23 10.23
N ALA A 25 0.60 12.68 10.39
CA ALA A 25 1.78 13.22 9.75
C ALA A 25 1.42 13.43 8.29
N THR A 26 1.38 14.70 7.88
CA THR A 26 1.13 15.12 6.51
C THR A 26 2.01 14.27 5.60
N PRO A 27 1.47 13.66 4.54
CA PRO A 27 2.28 12.86 3.64
C PRO A 27 3.49 13.70 3.24
N SER A 28 4.67 13.12 3.43
CA SER A 28 5.95 13.68 3.02
C SER A 28 5.76 14.32 1.65
N SER A 29 6.25 15.55 1.50
CA SER A 29 6.21 16.32 0.25
C SER A 29 6.94 15.53 -0.83
N THR A 30 6.26 14.59 -1.46
CA THR A 30 6.76 13.93 -2.65
C THR A 30 6.77 15.01 -3.70
N ASP A 31 7.97 15.45 -4.09
CA ASP A 31 8.16 16.29 -5.25
C ASP A 31 7.39 15.63 -6.42
N PRO A 32 6.41 16.33 -7.03
CA PRO A 32 5.60 15.75 -8.09
C PRO A 32 6.43 15.33 -9.31
N THR A 33 7.67 15.78 -9.40
CA THR A 33 8.62 15.44 -10.46
C THR A 33 9.60 14.33 -10.08
N ALA A 34 9.63 13.88 -8.82
CA ALA A 34 10.50 12.79 -8.40
C ALA A 34 10.11 11.48 -9.08
N SER A 35 11.12 10.70 -9.48
CA SER A 35 10.91 9.39 -10.08
C SER A 35 10.23 8.44 -9.10
N ARG A 36 9.29 7.65 -9.61
CA ARG A 36 8.59 6.58 -8.87
C ARG A 36 9.09 5.18 -9.25
N ALA A 37 10.13 5.08 -10.08
CA ALA A 37 10.67 3.81 -10.52
C ALA A 37 11.23 3.01 -9.34
N VAL A 38 10.99 1.70 -9.35
CA VAL A 38 11.52 0.75 -8.36
C VAL A 38 12.48 -0.20 -9.05
N SER A 39 13.60 -0.51 -8.40
CA SER A 39 14.57 -1.52 -8.82
C SER A 39 14.53 -2.68 -7.83
N TRP A 40 13.90 -3.78 -8.23
CA TRP A 40 13.87 -5.02 -7.48
C TRP A 40 15.28 -5.59 -7.30
N TRP A 41 16.10 -5.57 -8.35
CA TRP A 41 17.45 -6.14 -8.29
C TRP A 41 18.31 -5.48 -7.21
N SER A 42 18.25 -4.15 -7.11
CA SER A 42 18.99 -3.41 -6.07
C SER A 42 18.51 -3.76 -4.65
N VAL A 43 17.20 -3.97 -4.46
CA VAL A 43 16.66 -4.45 -3.18
C VAL A 43 17.09 -5.89 -2.91
N HIS A 44 17.08 -6.75 -3.94
CA HIS A 44 17.53 -8.13 -3.84
C HIS A 44 18.99 -8.21 -3.39
N GLU A 45 19.89 -7.47 -4.03
CA GLU A 45 21.31 -7.39 -3.67
C GLU A 45 21.52 -6.89 -2.24
N TYR A 46 20.77 -5.84 -1.85
CA TYR A 46 20.88 -5.27 -0.51
C TYR A 46 20.48 -6.27 0.58
N VAL A 47 19.40 -7.03 0.38
CA VAL A 47 18.89 -7.97 1.39
C VAL A 47 19.50 -9.37 1.28
N ALA A 48 20.20 -9.70 0.19
CA ALA A 48 20.77 -11.03 -0.02
C ALA A 48 21.70 -11.50 1.10
N PRO A 49 22.61 -10.66 1.67
CA PRO A 49 23.45 -11.08 2.78
C PRO A 49 22.64 -11.44 4.04
N THR A 50 21.61 -10.66 4.37
CA THR A 50 20.71 -10.93 5.50
C THR A 50 20.00 -12.27 5.33
N LEU A 51 19.49 -12.51 4.12
CA LEU A 51 18.79 -13.76 3.81
C LEU A 51 19.74 -14.97 3.69
N ALA A 52 21.02 -14.77 3.37
CA ALA A 52 21.99 -15.86 3.36
C ALA A 52 22.42 -16.26 4.79
N ALA A 53 22.30 -15.34 5.76
CA ALA A 53 22.63 -15.60 7.16
C ALA A 53 21.53 -16.39 7.89
N ALA A 54 20.28 -16.25 7.47
CA ALA A 54 19.19 -17.12 7.90
C ALA A 54 19.11 -18.31 6.92
N VAL A 55 19.00 -19.55 7.39
CA VAL A 55 18.88 -20.71 6.49
C VAL A 55 17.43 -20.91 6.06
N GLU A 56 16.49 -20.66 6.97
CA GLU A 56 15.06 -20.81 6.78
C GLU A 56 14.33 -19.75 7.62
N TRP A 57 13.21 -19.25 7.13
CA TRP A 57 12.37 -18.28 7.84
C TRP A 57 10.88 -18.47 7.51
N PRO A 58 9.96 -18.21 8.44
CA PRO A 58 8.54 -18.21 8.15
C PRO A 58 8.15 -16.98 7.30
N MET A 59 7.06 -17.09 6.56
CA MET A 59 6.50 -15.93 5.85
C MET A 59 6.10 -14.85 6.86
N ALA A 60 6.51 -13.60 6.60
CA ALA A 60 6.19 -12.46 7.45
C ALA A 60 4.68 -12.35 7.73
N GLY A 61 4.30 -12.16 8.99
CA GLY A 61 2.90 -12.03 9.43
C GLY A 61 2.16 -13.35 9.64
N THR A 62 2.78 -14.51 9.41
CA THR A 62 2.21 -15.80 9.84
C THR A 62 2.26 -15.93 11.37
N PRO A 63 1.42 -16.78 12.00
CA PRO A 63 1.51 -17.03 13.44
C PRO A 63 2.92 -17.45 13.89
N ALA A 64 3.57 -18.34 13.13
CA ALA A 64 4.95 -18.75 13.38
C ALA A 64 5.94 -17.57 13.36
N TRP A 65 5.73 -16.57 12.50
CA TRP A 65 6.52 -15.34 12.49
C TRP A 65 6.20 -14.42 13.68
N CYS A 66 4.92 -14.33 14.08
CA CYS A 66 4.49 -13.52 15.21
C CYS A 66 5.04 -14.05 16.54
N ASP A 67 5.20 -15.36 16.67
CA ASP A 67 5.73 -16.03 17.85
C ASP A 67 7.26 -15.86 18.01
N LEU A 68 7.98 -15.38 16.99
CA LEU A 68 9.40 -15.09 17.07
C LEU A 68 9.66 -13.83 17.92
N ASP A 69 10.77 -13.81 18.65
CA ASP A 69 11.23 -12.64 19.37
C ASP A 69 11.58 -11.48 18.42
N ASP A 70 11.35 -10.24 18.85
CA ASP A 70 11.59 -9.04 18.03
C ASP A 70 13.05 -8.84 17.63
N THR A 71 13.99 -9.42 18.40
CA THR A 71 15.43 -9.38 18.13
C THR A 71 15.93 -10.59 17.37
N ASP A 72 15.07 -11.55 17.02
CA ASP A 72 15.46 -12.74 16.28
C ASP A 72 15.87 -12.36 14.83
N PRO A 73 17.10 -12.66 14.38
CA PRO A 73 17.53 -12.39 13.01
C PRO A 73 16.67 -13.08 11.95
N VAL A 74 16.04 -14.22 12.26
CA VAL A 74 15.10 -14.93 11.37
C VAL A 74 13.85 -14.09 11.13
N LYS A 75 13.37 -13.37 12.16
CA LYS A 75 12.21 -12.48 12.07
C LYS A 75 12.50 -11.30 11.13
N TRP A 76 13.72 -10.77 11.19
CA TRP A 76 14.21 -9.73 10.27
C TRP A 76 14.40 -10.25 8.84
N ALA A 77 14.94 -11.46 8.67
CA ALA A 77 15.06 -12.09 7.35
C ALA A 77 13.69 -12.21 6.65
N ALA A 78 12.64 -12.61 7.37
CA ALA A 78 11.28 -12.65 6.82
C ALA A 78 10.78 -11.29 6.33
N ILE A 79 11.10 -10.20 7.04
CA ILE A 79 10.75 -8.83 6.61
C ILE A 79 11.56 -8.42 5.38
N CYS A 80 12.86 -8.73 5.34
CA CYS A 80 13.71 -8.48 4.19
C CYS A 80 13.20 -9.20 2.92
N ASP A 81 12.77 -10.45 3.06
CA ASP A 81 12.19 -11.23 1.97
C ASP A 81 10.85 -10.62 1.50
N ALA A 82 9.99 -10.21 2.43
CA ALA A 82 8.75 -9.51 2.10
C ALA A 82 9.00 -8.18 1.37
N ALA A 83 9.99 -7.39 1.82
CA ALA A 83 10.37 -6.13 1.17
C ALA A 83 10.88 -6.35 -0.26
N ARG A 84 11.70 -7.38 -0.48
CA ARG A 84 12.15 -7.80 -1.81
C ARG A 84 10.97 -8.19 -2.69
N HIS A 85 10.07 -9.02 -2.20
CA HIS A 85 8.89 -9.43 -2.97
C HIS A 85 7.98 -8.24 -3.31
N TRP A 86 7.80 -7.30 -2.39
CA TRP A 86 7.06 -6.07 -2.66
C TRP A 86 7.71 -5.24 -3.78
N ALA A 87 9.03 -5.08 -3.77
CA ALA A 87 9.74 -4.38 -4.84
C ALA A 87 9.51 -5.04 -6.21
N LEU A 88 9.56 -6.37 -6.27
CA LEU A 88 9.25 -7.14 -7.49
C LEU A 88 7.83 -6.87 -7.99
N ARG A 89 6.86 -6.90 -7.08
CA ARG A 89 5.46 -6.61 -7.39
C ARG A 89 5.31 -5.20 -7.97
N VAL A 90 5.93 -4.19 -7.36
CA VAL A 90 5.82 -2.82 -7.85
C VAL A 90 6.43 -2.67 -9.24
N GLU A 91 7.64 -3.19 -9.46
CA GLU A 91 8.33 -3.10 -10.75
C GLU A 91 7.52 -3.80 -11.87
N THR A 92 7.01 -5.00 -11.61
CA THR A 92 6.18 -5.74 -12.57
C THR A 92 4.85 -5.05 -12.85
N CYS A 93 4.20 -4.46 -11.84
CA CYS A 93 3.01 -3.61 -12.07
C CYS A 93 3.33 -2.37 -12.92
N GLN A 94 4.50 -1.75 -12.75
CA GLN A 94 4.93 -0.61 -13.55
C GLN A 94 5.19 -1.01 -15.00
N ALA A 95 5.86 -2.16 -15.21
CA ALA A 95 6.09 -2.71 -16.54
C ALA A 95 4.76 -2.97 -17.27
N ALA A 96 3.81 -3.65 -16.61
CA ALA A 96 2.48 -3.91 -17.16
C ALA A 96 1.71 -2.62 -17.46
N SER A 97 1.80 -1.60 -16.58
CA SER A 97 1.16 -0.30 -16.80
C SER A 97 1.76 0.44 -18.01
N ALA A 98 3.08 0.36 -18.19
CA ALA A 98 3.77 0.95 -19.32
C ALA A 98 3.40 0.25 -20.63
N GLU A 99 3.28 -1.08 -20.62
CA GLU A 99 2.80 -1.87 -21.77
C GLU A 99 1.38 -1.48 -22.15
N ALA A 100 0.44 -1.49 -21.18
CA ALA A 100 -0.93 -1.05 -21.41
C ALA A 100 -1.00 0.39 -21.95
N SER A 101 -0.12 1.28 -21.49
CA SER A 101 -0.05 2.66 -22.00
C SER A 101 0.38 2.72 -23.47
N ARG A 102 1.32 1.86 -23.88
CA ARG A 102 1.75 1.75 -25.29
C ARG A 102 0.64 1.17 -26.16
N ASP A 103 -0.06 0.15 -25.68
CA ASP A 103 -1.18 -0.47 -26.39
C ASP A 103 -2.30 0.53 -26.61
N VAL A 104 -2.69 1.28 -25.57
CA VAL A 104 -3.67 2.37 -25.70
C VAL A 104 -3.18 3.39 -26.72
N SER A 105 -1.93 3.84 -26.61
CA SER A 105 -1.36 4.83 -27.54
C SER A 105 -1.35 4.34 -29.00
N ALA A 106 -1.21 3.03 -29.23
CA ALA A 106 -1.22 2.41 -30.55
C ALA A 106 -2.62 2.01 -31.05
N ALA A 107 -3.62 1.93 -30.17
CA ALA A 107 -4.94 1.39 -30.50
C ALA A 107 -5.75 2.24 -31.50
N ALA A 108 -5.42 3.53 -31.66
CA ALA A 108 -6.15 4.43 -32.54
C ALA A 108 -5.29 5.63 -33.00
N ASP A 109 -5.73 6.29 -34.07
CA ASP A 109 -5.25 7.63 -34.43
C ASP A 109 -5.85 8.65 -33.44
N TRP A 110 -5.20 8.79 -32.29
CA TRP A 110 -5.60 9.74 -31.24
C TRP A 110 -5.70 11.20 -31.71
N PRO A 111 -4.81 11.71 -32.60
CA PRO A 111 -5.01 13.00 -33.25
C PRO A 111 -6.32 13.10 -34.04
N ALA A 112 -6.70 12.09 -34.82
CA ALA A 112 -7.98 12.08 -35.54
C ALA A 112 -9.17 12.03 -34.58
N VAL A 113 -9.10 11.21 -33.52
CA VAL A 113 -10.12 11.14 -32.46
C VAL A 113 -10.26 12.50 -31.78
N SER A 114 -9.16 13.18 -31.45
CA SER A 114 -9.16 14.51 -30.85
C SER A 114 -9.83 15.55 -31.75
N ARG A 115 -9.49 15.57 -33.05
CA ARG A 115 -10.14 16.45 -34.04
C ARG A 115 -11.64 16.18 -34.14
N GLU A 116 -12.04 14.91 -34.12
CA GLU A 116 -13.45 14.52 -34.17
C GLU A 116 -14.22 14.99 -32.93
N ILE A 117 -13.64 14.82 -31.73
CA ILE A 117 -14.23 15.31 -30.47
C ILE A 117 -14.38 16.83 -30.51
N GLN A 118 -13.38 17.57 -30.99
CA GLN A 118 -13.43 19.02 -31.11
C GLN A 118 -14.55 19.47 -32.06
N ARG A 119 -14.62 18.89 -33.27
CA ARG A 119 -15.71 19.18 -34.23
C ARG A 119 -17.10 18.93 -33.65
N ARG A 120 -17.27 17.85 -32.88
CA ARG A 120 -18.55 17.54 -32.21
C ARG A 120 -18.86 18.49 -31.06
N ARG A 121 -17.85 19.04 -30.39
CA ARG A 121 -18.04 20.04 -29.34
C ARG A 121 -18.45 21.39 -29.92
N ASP A 122 -17.93 21.76 -31.09
CA ASP A 122 -18.31 22.98 -31.81
C ASP A 122 -19.74 22.88 -32.37
N ALA A 123 -20.21 21.67 -32.68
CA ALA A 123 -21.61 21.39 -32.93
C ALA A 123 -22.42 21.50 -31.62
N TYR A 124 -22.96 22.70 -31.35
CA TYR A 124 -23.85 22.92 -30.20
C TYR A 124 -25.05 21.97 -30.23
N ILE A 125 -25.05 20.97 -29.34
CA ILE A 125 -26.23 20.15 -29.05
C ILE A 125 -26.88 20.74 -27.79
N ARG A 126 -28.03 21.39 -27.97
CA ARG A 126 -28.86 21.87 -26.86
C ARG A 126 -29.24 20.69 -25.98
N ARG A 127 -28.73 20.64 -24.74
CA ARG A 127 -29.19 19.68 -23.74
C ARG A 127 -30.56 20.15 -23.24
N VAL A 128 -31.60 19.38 -23.55
CA VAL A 128 -32.89 19.47 -22.86
C VAL A 128 -32.75 18.68 -21.57
N VAL A 129 -32.87 19.37 -20.42
CA VAL A 129 -33.12 18.71 -19.14
C VAL A 129 -34.62 18.42 -19.12
N VAL A 130 -34.97 17.14 -19.03
CA VAL A 130 -36.36 16.69 -18.79
C VAL A 130 -36.61 16.68 -17.29
#